data_AF-C5T5B5-F1
#
_entry.id   AF-C5T5B5-F1
#
_cell.length_a   1.000
_cell.length_b   1.000
_cell.length_c   1.000
_cell.angle_alpha   90.00
_cell.angle_beta   90.00
_cell.angle_gamma   90.00
#
_symmetry.space_group_name_H-M   'P 1'
#
loop_
_entity.id
_entity.type
_entity.pdbx_description
1 polymer ?
#
loop_
_entity_poly.entity_id
_entity_poly.type
_entity_poly.pdbx_seq_one_letter_code
_entity_poly.pdbx_strand_id
1 'polypeptide(L)'
;MESIFFHNAMLCHVYFKGSAMPFEYLREIAQAELPLTVTGEACIDKLRVLRAADMVAVMLPHPESHQQFARVLALTAKGQALLEKAGES
;
A
#
# COMPACT_ATOMS: atom_id res chain seq x y z
N MET A 1 -22.22 0.30 13.54
CA MET A 1 -21.58 -0.38 12.40
C MET A 1 -20.26 0.33 12.12
N GLU A 2 -19.33 0.32 13.09
CA GLU A 2 -18.14 1.20 13.08
C GLU A 2 -16.84 0.47 13.47
N SER A 3 -16.89 -0.84 13.71
CA SER A 3 -15.81 -1.58 14.37
C SER A 3 -14.75 -2.18 13.43
N ILE A 4 -14.94 -2.07 12.11
CA ILE A 4 -14.03 -2.64 11.10
C ILE A 4 -12.97 -1.62 10.65
N PHE A 5 -13.31 -0.31 10.69
CA PHE A 5 -12.42 0.75 10.24
C PHE A 5 -11.19 0.95 11.16
N PHE A 6 -11.35 0.72 12.47
CA PHE A 6 -10.29 0.89 13.45
C PHE A 6 -9.28 -0.28 13.48
N HIS A 7 -9.72 -1.51 13.19
CA HIS A 7 -8.81 -2.66 13.17
C HIS A 7 -7.77 -2.56 12.05
N ASN A 8 -8.14 -2.00 10.89
CA ASN A 8 -7.22 -1.85 9.76
C ASN A 8 -6.19 -0.72 9.96
N ALA A 9 -6.55 0.35 10.68
CA ALA A 9 -5.64 1.45 11.01
C ALA A 9 -4.55 1.04 12.04
N MET A 10 -4.88 0.12 12.97
CA MET A 10 -3.92 -0.37 13.97
C MET A 10 -2.92 -1.40 13.39
N LEU A 11 -3.23 -2.02 12.25
CA LEU A 11 -2.36 -2.96 11.54
C LEU A 11 -1.17 -2.28 10.85
N CYS A 12 -1.29 -1.00 10.45
CA CYS A 12 -0.20 -0.27 9.80
C CYS A 12 1.00 -0.04 10.74
N HIS A 13 0.77 0.01 12.06
CA HIS A 13 1.81 0.21 13.07
C HIS A 13 2.50 -1.09 13.50
N VAL A 14 1.86 -2.25 13.30
CA VAL A 14 2.31 -3.54 13.86
C VAL A 14 3.06 -4.39 12.84
N TYR A 15 2.86 -4.21 11.53
CA TYR A 15 3.47 -5.07 10.51
C TYR A 15 4.46 -4.39 9.54
N PHE A 16 4.74 -3.08 9.64
CA PHE A 16 5.78 -2.42 8.82
C PHE A 16 7.19 -2.74 9.35
N LYS A 17 7.57 -4.01 9.31
CA LYS A 17 8.91 -4.49 9.66
C LYS A 17 9.80 -4.26 8.43
N GLY A 18 10.66 -3.25 8.53
CA GLY A 18 11.49 -2.76 7.43
C GLY A 18 12.21 -3.83 6.60
N SER A 19 11.73 -4.05 5.38
CA SER A 19 12.47 -4.70 4.30
C SER A 19 12.51 -3.74 3.09
N ALA A 20 13.68 -3.63 2.48
CA ALA A 20 14.17 -2.44 1.79
C ALA A 20 13.70 -2.22 0.33
N MET A 21 12.74 -2.99 -0.20
CA MET A 21 12.43 -2.96 -1.64
C MET A 21 10.93 -2.75 -1.95
N PRO A 22 10.55 -1.87 -2.91
CA PRO A 22 9.16 -1.61 -3.30
C PRO A 22 8.37 -2.86 -3.69
N PHE A 23 9.03 -3.88 -4.24
CA PHE A 23 8.39 -5.12 -4.65
C PHE A 23 7.82 -5.94 -3.48
N GLU A 24 8.56 -6.07 -2.38
CA GLU A 24 8.05 -6.72 -1.16
C GLU A 24 6.81 -6.00 -0.64
N TYR A 25 6.83 -4.67 -0.69
CA TYR A 25 5.70 -3.86 -0.28
C TYR A 25 4.47 -4.06 -1.19
N LEU A 26 4.67 -4.26 -2.50
CA LEU A 26 3.59 -4.62 -3.42
C LEU A 26 2.98 -5.99 -3.07
N ARG A 27 3.81 -6.97 -2.71
CA ARG A 27 3.36 -8.31 -2.29
C ARG A 27 2.55 -8.25 -0.99
N GLU A 28 2.98 -7.45 -0.02
CA GLU A 28 2.24 -7.22 1.21
C GLU A 28 0.86 -6.60 0.93
N ILE A 29 0.80 -5.59 0.06
CA ILE A 29 -0.48 -4.97 -0.35
C ILE A 29 -1.40 -6.00 -1.01
N ALA A 30 -0.86 -6.93 -1.81
CA ALA A 30 -1.65 -7.98 -2.47
C ALA A 30 -2.28 -8.99 -1.50
N GLN A 31 -1.69 -9.15 -0.31
CA GLN A 31 -2.20 -10.03 0.75
C GLN A 31 -3.15 -9.31 1.71
N ALA A 32 -3.21 -7.98 1.65
CA ALA A 32 -4.06 -7.17 2.51
C ALA A 32 -5.50 -7.06 1.96
N GLU A 33 -6.46 -6.82 2.87
CA GLU A 33 -7.80 -6.43 2.47
C GLU A 33 -7.81 -4.96 2.00
N LEU A 34 -8.30 -4.75 0.78
CA LEU A 34 -8.45 -3.43 0.19
C LEU A 34 -9.89 -2.92 0.31
N PRO A 35 -10.10 -1.61 0.53
CA PRO A 35 -9.10 -0.54 0.54
C PRO A 35 -8.27 -0.47 1.84
N LEU A 36 -6.95 -0.29 1.71
CA LEU A 36 -5.99 -0.21 2.81
C LEU A 36 -5.59 1.25 3.08
N THR A 37 -5.63 1.67 4.34
CA THR A 37 -5.13 2.97 4.77
C THR A 37 -3.70 2.85 5.26
N VAL A 38 -2.81 3.67 4.71
CA VAL A 38 -1.37 3.66 5.00
C VAL A 38 -0.97 5.02 5.58
N THR A 39 -0.35 4.98 6.74
CA THR A 39 0.23 6.15 7.42
C THR A 39 1.75 6.03 7.45
N GLY A 40 2.43 7.17 7.56
CA GLY A 40 3.89 7.22 7.67
C GLY A 40 4.56 7.56 6.34
N GLU A 41 5.45 8.54 6.37
CA GLU A 41 6.08 9.13 5.19
C GLU A 41 6.83 8.08 4.35
N ALA A 42 7.64 7.22 4.98
CA ALA A 42 8.39 6.18 4.27
C ALA A 42 7.49 5.17 3.54
N CYS A 43 6.33 4.82 4.09
CA CYS A 43 5.35 3.94 3.43
C CYS A 43 4.71 4.65 2.24
N ILE A 44 4.34 5.92 2.43
CA ILE A 44 3.72 6.77 1.42
C ILE A 44 4.69 7.01 0.25
N ASP A 45 5.99 7.16 0.51
CA ASP A 45 7.01 7.27 -0.53
C ASP A 45 7.12 6.00 -1.37
N LYS A 46 7.05 4.82 -0.75
CA LYS A 46 6.95 3.56 -1.51
C LYS A 46 5.70 3.53 -2.39
N LEU A 47 4.55 3.97 -1.87
CA LEU A 47 3.33 4.07 -2.65
C LEU A 47 3.45 5.06 -3.81
N ARG A 48 4.19 6.17 -3.66
CA ARG A 48 4.49 7.10 -4.75
C ARG A 48 5.25 6.40 -5.87
N VAL A 49 6.28 5.62 -5.54
CA VAL A 49 7.06 4.84 -6.51
C VAL A 49 6.20 3.77 -7.20
N LEU A 50 5.43 2.99 -6.42
CA LEU A 50 4.56 1.94 -6.97
C LEU A 50 3.47 2.51 -7.88
N ARG A 51 2.90 3.67 -7.52
CA ARG A 51 1.92 4.39 -8.34
C ARG A 51 2.55 4.92 -9.62
N ALA A 52 3.73 5.53 -9.54
CA ALA A 52 4.46 6.03 -10.72
C ALA A 52 4.79 4.89 -11.71
N ALA A 53 5.00 3.68 -11.20
CA ALA A 53 5.20 2.48 -12.00
C ALA A 53 3.90 1.82 -12.50
N ASP A 54 2.73 2.39 -12.20
CA ASP A 54 1.40 1.87 -12.54
C ASP A 54 1.12 0.47 -11.96
N MET A 55 1.58 0.19 -10.75
CA MET A 55 1.37 -1.11 -10.08
C MET A 55 0.21 -1.09 -9.08
N VAL A 56 -0.15 0.09 -8.57
CA VAL A 56 -1.21 0.26 -7.58
C VAL A 56 -2.08 1.47 -7.90
N ALA A 57 -3.38 1.34 -7.65
CA ALA A 57 -4.32 2.45 -7.61
C ALA A 57 -4.35 2.98 -6.17
N VAL A 58 -3.83 4.19 -5.97
CA VAL A 58 -3.68 4.80 -4.64
C VAL A 58 -4.07 6.27 -4.63
N MET A 59 -4.80 6.68 -3.61
CA MET A 59 -5.02 8.08 -3.25
C MET A 59 -3.87 8.52 -2.34
N LEU A 60 -3.04 9.44 -2.82
CA LEU A 60 -1.94 10.01 -2.04
C LEU A 60 -2.40 11.26 -1.31
N PRO A 61 -1.81 11.58 -0.14
CA PRO A 61 -2.10 12.82 0.55
C PRO A 61 -1.69 14.02 -0.33
N HIS A 62 -2.50 15.07 -0.27
CA HIS A 62 -2.15 16.35 -0.89
C HIS A 62 -1.01 17.00 -0.08
N PRO A 63 0.04 17.57 -0.71
CA PRO A 63 1.18 18.14 0.00
C PRO A 63 0.81 19.24 1.01
N GLU A 64 -0.30 19.94 0.79
CA GLU A 64 -0.80 21.01 1.69
C GLU A 64 -1.90 20.53 2.66
N SER A 65 -2.23 19.23 2.67
CA SER A 65 -3.25 18.68 3.55
C SER A 65 -2.68 18.28 4.90
N HIS A 66 -3.42 18.57 5.97
CA HIS A 66 -3.14 18.04 7.31
C HIS A 66 -3.30 16.52 7.41
N GLN A 67 -3.96 15.88 6.42
CA GLN A 67 -4.07 14.44 6.35
C GLN A 67 -2.84 13.82 5.71
N GLN A 68 -2.02 13.16 6.54
CA GLN A 68 -0.78 12.48 6.14
C GLN A 68 -0.98 10.97 5.98
N PHE A 69 -2.06 10.56 5.32
CA PHE A 69 -2.30 9.15 5.01
C PHE A 69 -2.59 8.96 3.53
N ALA A 70 -2.14 7.83 2.99
CA ALA A 70 -2.51 7.35 1.67
C ALA A 70 -3.55 6.24 1.78
N ARG A 71 -4.31 6.03 0.71
CA ARG A 71 -5.32 4.96 0.67
C ARG A 71 -5.16 4.15 -0.61
N VAL A 72 -4.76 2.91 -0.46
CA VAL A 72 -4.64 1.97 -1.57
C VAL A 72 -6.01 1.38 -1.85
N LEU A 73 -6.43 1.45 -3.11
CA LEU A 73 -7.76 1.03 -3.54
C LEU A 73 -7.73 -0.35 -4.21
N ALA A 74 -6.70 -0.60 -5.01
CA ALA A 74 -6.54 -1.84 -5.78
C ALA A 74 -5.08 -2.01 -6.23
N LEU A 75 -4.68 -3.24 -6.55
CA LEU A 75 -3.56 -3.50 -7.46
C LEU A 75 -4.04 -3.35 -8.90
N THR A 76 -3.21 -2.77 -9.76
CA THR A 76 -3.48 -2.72 -11.20
C THR A 76 -3.24 -4.10 -11.84
N ALA A 77 -3.70 -4.31 -13.06
CA ALA A 77 -3.39 -5.52 -13.82
C ALA A 77 -1.87 -5.73 -13.97
N LYS A 78 -1.11 -4.64 -14.14
CA LYS A 78 0.36 -4.69 -14.22
C LYS A 78 0.99 -5.12 -12.89
N GLY A 79 0.49 -4.59 -11.77
CA GLY A 79 0.96 -5.00 -10.44
C GLY A 79 0.68 -6.47 -10.15
N GLN A 80 -0.50 -6.97 -10.53
CA GLN A 80 -0.86 -8.40 -10.39
C GLN A 80 0.03 -9.30 -11.26
N ALA A 81 0.18 -8.98 -12.55
CA ALA A 81 1.02 -9.76 -13.46
C ALA A 81 2.50 -9.81 -13.02
N LEU A 82 3.00 -8.75 -12.37
CA LEU A 82 4.35 -8.72 -11.82
C LEU A 82 4.50 -9.72 -10.65
N LEU A 83 3.49 -9.82 -9.79
CA LEU A 83 3.49 -10.76 -8.66
C LEU A 83 3.37 -12.21 -9.13
N GLU A 84 2.54 -12.47 -10.15
CA GLU A 84 2.42 -13.78 -10.78
C GLU A 84 3.77 -14.25 -11.33
N LYS A 85 4.44 -13.42 -12.15
CA LYS A 85 5.75 -13.75 -12.73
C LYS A 85 6.85 -13.99 -11.68
N ALA A 86 6.78 -13.29 -10.56
CA ALA A 86 7.78 -13.41 -9.50
C ALA A 86 7.54 -14.63 -8.58
N GLY A 87 6.30 -15.12 -8.51
CA GLY A 87 5.95 -16.34 -7.76
C GLY A 87 6.22 -17.64 -8.52
N GLU A 88 6.52 -17.54 -9.82
CA GLU A 88 6.81 -18.67 -10.72
C GLU A 88 8.29 -19.05 -10.80
N SER A 89 9.17 -18.47 -9.96
CA SER A 89 10.61 -18.79 -9.90
C SER A 89 10.99 -19.69 -8.73
#